data_AF-A0A9E3BV39-F1
#
_entry.id   AF-A0A9E3BV39-F1
#
_cell.length_a   1.000
_cell.length_b   1.000
_cell.length_c   1.000
_cell.angle_alpha   90.00
_cell.angle_beta   90.00
_cell.angle_gamma   90.00
#
_symmetry.space_group_name_H-M   'P 1'
#
loop_
_entity.id
_entity.type
_entity.pdbx_description
1 polymer ?
#
loop_
_entity_poly.entity_id
_entity_poly.type
_entity_poly.pdbx_seq_one_letter_code
_entity_poly.pdbx_strand_id
1 'polypeptide(L)'
;MLQIQTFDARAGGNVFYKALSHPLAAEGIARLYAKLAAAHGRVALYDPDGVAEALLALYPKPPALDSLFVHDSQAVGQLRAGLPARPITELARSEAAMVLVAAFEAGRLVERVGPFLPRGAHVLTLDEARLPSHLLTNPARYLDRLNFATNLAFFRDQDGLSTRLVSANYWAGYGARAVRLWLRLFDAAGTAVATWEEGLPDGPGGFAIDSRAVRARFGLPAFTGQLFLHAIGATGHDVVKYALDTYDSAGGPSLSCTHDANAWPSDRYAGLPAPRADERVVLWLQNSHAAPIPPGAVALDRMGAERPVALDREVGPFATVALDVGAMLAGVRWPAQVELRAGRHVVRPRYEVVRGGRTRIAHVNVERADLRPDPAIPTLPAELGRGYLLPFPVLEPARFRTIVQPTPMATSQASLPVRLDVFDAAGRKQAERFLG
;
A
#
# COMPACT_ATOMS: atom_id res chain seq x y z
N MET A 1 -2.54 1.32 -14.63
CA MET A 1 -3.16 0.94 -13.35
C MET A 1 -2.97 -0.55 -13.14
N LEU A 2 -2.56 -0.97 -11.93
CA LEU A 2 -2.51 -2.38 -11.55
C LEU A 2 -3.93 -2.92 -11.37
N GLN A 3 -4.28 -3.96 -12.13
CA GLN A 3 -5.55 -4.66 -12.04
C GLN A 3 -5.57 -5.62 -10.84
N ILE A 4 -5.50 -5.05 -9.63
CA ILE A 4 -5.46 -5.81 -8.38
C ILE A 4 -6.48 -5.24 -7.41
N GLN A 5 -7.41 -6.06 -6.94
CA GLN A 5 -8.28 -5.70 -5.83
C GLN A 5 -7.47 -5.75 -4.53
N THR A 6 -7.24 -4.61 -3.89
CA THR A 6 -6.46 -4.52 -2.65
C THR A 6 -7.35 -4.54 -1.41
N PHE A 7 -8.53 -3.93 -1.47
CA PHE A 7 -9.48 -3.81 -0.37
C PHE A 7 -10.92 -3.81 -0.88
N ASP A 8 -11.83 -4.41 -0.11
CA ASP A 8 -13.27 -4.36 -0.30
C ASP A 8 -13.97 -3.96 1.01
N ALA A 9 -14.98 -3.10 0.96
CA ALA A 9 -15.67 -2.62 2.15
C ALA A 9 -16.48 -3.70 2.89
N ARG A 10 -16.89 -4.79 2.21
CA ARG A 10 -17.67 -5.89 2.79
C ARG A 10 -16.78 -7.06 3.20
N ALA A 11 -15.82 -7.44 2.37
CA ALA A 11 -14.93 -8.58 2.57
C ALA A 11 -13.62 -8.22 3.29
N GLY A 12 -13.29 -6.93 3.39
CA GLY A 12 -12.06 -6.43 4.02
C GLY A 12 -10.85 -6.45 3.08
N GLY A 13 -9.65 -6.52 3.68
CA GLY A 13 -8.39 -6.52 2.95
C GLY A 13 -8.15 -7.82 2.17
N ASN A 14 -7.59 -7.71 0.96
CA ASN A 14 -7.26 -8.88 0.15
C ASN A 14 -5.98 -9.57 0.65
N VAL A 15 -6.14 -10.70 1.35
CA VAL A 15 -5.01 -11.50 1.87
C VAL A 15 -4.11 -12.05 0.76
N PHE A 16 -4.66 -12.39 -0.41
CA PHE A 16 -3.89 -12.87 -1.55
C PHE A 16 -2.93 -11.80 -2.06
N TYR A 17 -3.40 -10.54 -2.13
CA TYR A 17 -2.54 -9.40 -2.44
C TYR A 17 -1.39 -9.26 -1.43
N LYS A 18 -1.67 -9.33 -0.12
CA LYS A 18 -0.62 -9.23 0.90
C LYS A 18 0.38 -10.38 0.82
N ALA A 19 -0.09 -11.59 0.57
CA ALA A 19 0.76 -12.75 0.38
C ALA A 19 1.72 -12.57 -0.80
N LEU A 20 1.21 -12.09 -1.94
CA LEU A 20 2.03 -11.85 -3.12
C LEU A 20 2.88 -10.58 -3.05
N SER A 21 2.52 -9.57 -2.25
CA SER A 21 3.30 -8.33 -2.14
C SER A 21 4.41 -8.40 -1.08
N HIS A 22 4.48 -9.46 -0.29
CA HIS A 22 5.57 -9.67 0.66
C HIS A 22 6.93 -9.80 -0.07
N PRO A 23 8.00 -9.10 0.34
CA PRO A 23 9.30 -9.14 -0.36
C PRO A 23 9.87 -10.55 -0.58
N LEU A 24 9.76 -11.44 0.41
CA LEU A 24 10.19 -12.84 0.27
C LEU A 24 9.32 -13.66 -0.70
N ALA A 25 8.03 -13.33 -0.85
CA ALA A 25 7.19 -13.96 -1.84
C ALA A 25 7.63 -13.55 -3.26
N ALA A 26 8.04 -12.29 -3.45
CA ALA A 26 8.59 -11.83 -4.72
C ALA A 26 9.87 -12.57 -5.13
N GLU A 27 10.77 -12.81 -4.18
CA GLU A 27 11.94 -13.67 -4.40
C GLU A 27 11.53 -15.11 -4.76
N GLY A 28 10.48 -15.63 -4.10
CA GLY A 28 9.88 -16.94 -4.40
C GLY A 28 9.31 -17.02 -5.81
N ILE A 29 8.56 -16.00 -6.24
CA ILE A 29 8.01 -15.93 -7.60
C ILE A 29 9.12 -15.81 -8.64
N ALA A 30 10.18 -15.04 -8.37
CA ALA A 30 11.33 -14.96 -9.28
C ALA A 30 11.99 -16.35 -9.48
N ARG A 31 12.16 -17.13 -8.41
CA ARG A 31 12.64 -18.51 -8.49
C ARG A 31 11.67 -19.42 -9.24
N LEU A 32 10.37 -19.29 -8.98
CA LEU A 32 9.33 -20.04 -9.68
C LEU A 32 9.35 -19.75 -11.19
N TYR A 33 9.46 -18.48 -11.58
CA TYR A 33 9.56 -18.06 -12.99
C TYR A 33 10.82 -18.60 -13.65
N ALA A 34 11.96 -18.61 -12.95
CA ALA A 34 13.19 -19.23 -13.46
C ALA A 34 13.01 -20.74 -13.71
N LYS A 35 12.32 -21.47 -12.81
CA LYS A 35 11.98 -22.89 -13.03
C LYS A 35 11.09 -23.08 -14.27
N LEU A 36 10.03 -22.27 -14.38
CA LEU A 36 9.09 -22.32 -15.50
C LEU A 36 9.74 -21.99 -16.84
N ALA A 37 10.73 -21.09 -16.87
CA ALA A 37 11.46 -20.74 -18.09
C ALA A 37 12.20 -21.94 -18.72
N ALA A 38 12.55 -22.97 -17.93
CA ALA A 38 13.17 -24.19 -18.43
C ALA A 38 12.25 -25.01 -19.34
N ALA A 39 10.94 -24.73 -19.37
CA ALA A 39 10.01 -25.38 -20.28
C ALA A 39 10.06 -24.83 -21.72
N HIS A 40 10.86 -23.78 -21.98
CA HIS A 40 11.01 -23.14 -23.30
C HIS A 40 9.67 -22.72 -23.93
N GLY A 41 8.80 -22.10 -23.12
CA GLY A 41 7.49 -21.61 -23.57
C GLY A 41 6.35 -22.63 -23.53
N ARG A 42 6.65 -23.91 -23.26
CA ARG A 42 5.62 -24.96 -23.07
C ARG A 42 5.06 -24.96 -21.65
N VAL A 43 4.57 -23.81 -21.21
CA VAL A 43 3.98 -23.60 -19.88
C VAL A 43 2.49 -23.35 -20.02
N ALA A 44 1.67 -24.17 -19.37
CA ALA A 44 0.25 -23.90 -19.18
C ALA A 44 0.03 -23.21 -17.82
N LEU A 45 -0.79 -22.17 -17.79
CA LEU A 45 -1.29 -21.55 -16.57
C LEU A 45 -2.68 -22.08 -16.25
N TYR A 46 -2.86 -22.76 -15.13
CA TYR A 46 -4.17 -23.12 -14.61
C TYR A 46 -4.60 -22.13 -13.53
N ASP A 47 -5.68 -21.39 -13.79
CA ASP A 47 -6.24 -20.37 -12.90
C ASP A 47 -7.59 -20.82 -12.31
N PRO A 48 -7.59 -21.56 -11.20
CA PRO A 48 -8.79 -22.14 -10.61
C PRO A 48 -9.74 -21.08 -10.03
N ASP A 49 -9.18 -20.04 -9.40
CA ASP A 49 -9.91 -19.08 -8.57
C ASP A 49 -9.90 -17.66 -9.16
N GLY A 50 -9.40 -17.51 -10.38
CA GLY A 50 -9.46 -16.25 -11.11
C GLY A 50 -8.35 -15.25 -10.77
N VAL A 51 -7.25 -15.69 -10.17
CA VAL A 51 -6.19 -14.84 -9.61
C VAL A 51 -5.03 -14.55 -10.57
N ALA A 52 -5.02 -15.13 -11.78
CA ALA A 52 -3.93 -14.98 -12.74
C ALA A 52 -3.62 -13.52 -13.08
N GLU A 53 -4.64 -12.68 -13.25
CA GLU A 53 -4.44 -11.26 -13.59
C GLU A 53 -3.78 -10.49 -12.45
N ALA A 54 -4.16 -10.76 -11.20
CA ALA A 54 -3.53 -10.13 -10.04
C ALA A 54 -2.07 -10.60 -9.89
N LEU A 55 -1.80 -11.88 -10.15
CA LEU A 55 -0.45 -12.43 -10.18
C LEU A 55 0.41 -11.72 -11.24
N LEU A 56 -0.07 -11.64 -12.49
CA LEU A 56 0.70 -11.00 -13.56
C LEU A 56 0.76 -9.48 -13.43
N ALA A 57 -0.19 -8.84 -12.76
CA ALA A 57 -0.08 -7.42 -12.44
C ALA A 57 1.08 -7.15 -11.45
N LEU A 58 1.26 -8.00 -10.44
CA LEU A 58 2.38 -7.90 -9.49
C LEU A 58 3.70 -8.42 -10.06
N TYR A 59 3.65 -9.29 -11.08
CA TYR A 59 4.80 -9.95 -11.68
C TYR A 59 4.67 -9.95 -13.22
N PRO A 60 4.82 -8.80 -13.88
CA PRO A 60 4.43 -8.59 -15.28
C PRO A 60 5.37 -9.21 -16.32
N LYS A 61 6.42 -9.90 -15.88
CA LYS A 61 7.40 -10.57 -16.76
C LYS A 61 7.42 -12.08 -16.50
N PRO A 62 6.28 -12.79 -16.68
CA PRO A 62 6.29 -14.24 -16.62
C PRO A 62 7.12 -14.82 -17.79
N PRO A 63 7.59 -16.07 -17.68
CA PRO A 63 8.04 -16.80 -18.87
C PRO A 63 6.88 -16.94 -19.87
N ALA A 64 7.21 -17.25 -21.13
CA ALA A 64 6.20 -17.45 -22.16
C ALA A 64 5.18 -18.54 -21.74
N LEU A 65 3.90 -18.17 -21.78
CA LEU A 65 2.77 -19.04 -21.49
C LEU A 65 2.14 -19.45 -22.82
N ASP A 66 1.99 -20.76 -23.03
CA ASP A 66 1.34 -21.31 -24.23
C ASP A 66 -0.20 -21.21 -24.14
N SER A 67 -0.72 -21.49 -22.95
CA SER A 67 -2.16 -21.64 -22.75
C SER A 67 -2.58 -21.29 -21.33
N LEU A 68 -3.83 -20.85 -21.20
CA LEU A 68 -4.46 -20.53 -19.92
C LEU A 68 -5.74 -21.36 -19.78
N PHE A 69 -5.88 -22.07 -18.65
CA PHE A 69 -7.03 -22.90 -18.35
C PHE A 69 -7.75 -22.40 -17.11
N VAL A 70 -9.08 -22.51 -17.10
CA VAL A 70 -9.94 -22.07 -16.00
C VAL A 70 -10.88 -23.18 -15.55
N HIS A 71 -11.32 -23.08 -14.29
CA HIS A 71 -12.37 -23.93 -13.75
C HIS A 71 -13.77 -23.36 -14.01
N ASP A 72 -13.91 -22.04 -14.00
CA ASP A 72 -15.18 -21.36 -14.24
C ASP A 72 -15.57 -21.39 -15.73
N SER A 73 -16.68 -22.06 -16.04
CA SER A 73 -17.24 -22.13 -17.39
C SER A 73 -17.62 -20.76 -17.97
N GLN A 74 -17.98 -19.77 -17.13
CA GLN A 74 -18.31 -18.43 -17.60
C GLN A 74 -17.08 -17.66 -18.08
N ALA A 75 -15.89 -18.02 -17.58
CA ALA A 75 -14.64 -17.41 -17.97
C ALA A 75 -14.06 -17.97 -19.28
N VAL A 76 -14.57 -19.10 -19.79
CA VAL A 76 -14.08 -19.70 -21.05
C VAL A 76 -14.28 -18.75 -22.23
N GLY A 77 -13.24 -18.62 -23.07
CA GLY A 77 -13.21 -17.71 -24.21
C GLY A 77 -12.88 -16.25 -23.86
N GLN A 78 -12.95 -15.86 -22.58
CA GLN A 78 -12.55 -14.53 -22.16
C GLN A 78 -11.02 -14.38 -22.22
N LEU A 79 -10.56 -13.19 -22.61
CA LEU A 79 -9.15 -12.85 -22.55
C LEU A 79 -8.76 -12.62 -21.09
N ARG A 80 -7.85 -13.44 -20.55
CA ARG A 80 -7.31 -13.30 -19.20
C ARG A 80 -5.81 -13.41 -19.27
N ALA A 81 -5.10 -12.52 -18.59
CA ALA A 81 -3.63 -12.53 -18.64
C ALA A 81 -3.05 -12.51 -20.09
N GLY A 82 -3.77 -11.91 -21.04
CA GLY A 82 -3.36 -11.84 -22.45
C GLY A 82 -3.62 -13.12 -23.27
N LEU A 83 -4.23 -14.16 -22.70
CA LEU A 83 -4.56 -15.43 -23.37
C LEU A 83 -6.07 -15.71 -23.31
N PRO A 84 -6.67 -16.30 -24.36
CA PRO A 84 -8.04 -16.78 -24.29
C PRO A 84 -8.11 -17.96 -23.32
N ALA A 85 -8.96 -17.84 -22.29
CA ALA A 85 -9.15 -18.88 -21.30
C ALA A 85 -9.82 -20.12 -21.90
N ARG A 86 -9.25 -21.29 -21.65
CA ARG A 86 -9.75 -22.60 -22.11
C ARG A 86 -10.35 -23.39 -20.94
N PRO A 87 -11.32 -24.29 -21.17
CA PRO A 87 -11.84 -25.12 -20.11
C PRO A 87 -10.78 -26.11 -19.61
N ILE A 88 -10.73 -26.37 -18.31
CA ILE A 88 -9.78 -27.32 -17.69
C ILE A 88 -9.79 -28.72 -18.34
N THR A 89 -10.91 -29.14 -18.93
CA THR A 89 -11.04 -30.42 -19.63
C THR A 89 -10.14 -30.54 -20.86
N GLU A 90 -9.67 -29.43 -21.42
CA GLU A 90 -8.74 -29.41 -22.54
C GLU A 90 -7.26 -29.47 -22.11
N LEU A 91 -6.95 -29.27 -20.83
CA LEU A 91 -5.57 -29.21 -20.34
C LEU A 91 -4.77 -30.48 -20.68
N ALA A 92 -5.39 -31.65 -20.56
CA ALA A 92 -4.73 -32.94 -20.84
C ALA A 92 -4.29 -33.09 -22.31
N ARG A 93 -4.87 -32.31 -23.23
CA ARG A 93 -4.56 -32.29 -24.66
C ARG A 93 -3.52 -31.23 -25.03
N SER A 94 -3.09 -30.40 -24.08
CA SER A 94 -2.05 -29.41 -24.32
C SER A 94 -0.66 -30.06 -24.43
N GLU A 95 0.26 -29.36 -25.09
CA GLU A 95 1.68 -29.77 -25.20
C GLU A 95 2.53 -29.22 -24.05
N ALA A 96 1.89 -28.77 -22.97
CA ALA A 96 2.57 -28.15 -21.85
C ALA A 96 3.50 -29.16 -21.15
N ALA A 97 4.79 -28.82 -21.06
CA ALA A 97 5.78 -29.56 -20.30
C ALA A 97 5.74 -29.18 -18.81
N MET A 98 5.24 -27.98 -18.50
CA MET A 98 4.99 -27.53 -17.14
C MET A 98 3.60 -26.93 -17.00
N VAL A 99 2.94 -27.19 -15.87
CA VAL A 99 1.67 -26.58 -15.49
C VAL A 99 1.89 -25.76 -14.23
N LEU A 100 1.72 -24.44 -14.32
CA LEU A 100 1.62 -23.58 -13.14
C LEU A 100 0.17 -23.53 -12.68
N VAL A 101 -0.10 -24.04 -11.48
CA VAL A 101 -1.39 -23.85 -10.80
C VAL A 101 -1.32 -22.57 -9.98
N ALA A 102 -2.12 -21.56 -10.35
CA ALA A 102 -2.17 -20.26 -9.69
C ALA A 102 -2.93 -20.31 -8.35
N ALA A 103 -2.52 -21.20 -7.44
CA ALA A 103 -3.10 -21.32 -6.10
C ALA A 103 -2.02 -21.64 -5.07
N PHE A 104 -2.21 -21.11 -3.84
CA PHE A 104 -1.51 -21.57 -2.65
C PHE A 104 -2.27 -22.74 -2.02
N GLU A 105 -1.58 -23.56 -1.23
CA GLU A 105 -2.16 -24.72 -0.53
C GLU A 105 -2.84 -25.69 -1.51
N ALA A 106 -2.22 -25.84 -2.68
CA ALA A 106 -2.87 -26.40 -3.86
C ALA A 106 -2.86 -27.95 -3.89
N GLY A 107 -2.32 -28.64 -2.88
CA GLY A 107 -2.16 -30.10 -2.89
C GLY A 107 -3.45 -30.86 -3.24
N ARG A 108 -4.55 -30.62 -2.51
CA ARG A 108 -5.86 -31.24 -2.78
C ARG A 108 -6.42 -30.85 -4.15
N LEU A 109 -6.16 -29.61 -4.58
CA LEU A 109 -6.59 -29.14 -5.89
C LEU A 109 -5.86 -29.88 -7.00
N VAL A 110 -4.53 -30.02 -6.89
CA VAL A 110 -3.67 -30.74 -7.84
C VAL A 110 -4.08 -32.21 -7.94
N GLU A 111 -4.32 -32.88 -6.81
CA GLU A 111 -4.84 -34.27 -6.79
C GLU A 111 -6.16 -34.38 -7.55
N ARG A 112 -7.10 -33.47 -7.31
CA ARG A 112 -8.42 -33.46 -7.95
C ARG A 112 -8.33 -33.23 -9.46
N VAL A 113 -7.41 -32.39 -9.92
CA VAL A 113 -7.24 -32.11 -11.36
C VAL A 113 -6.26 -33.06 -12.05
N GLY A 114 -5.67 -34.01 -11.32
CA GLY A 114 -4.72 -34.99 -11.82
C GLY A 114 -5.12 -35.65 -13.16
N PRO A 115 -6.37 -36.12 -13.32
CA PRO A 115 -6.84 -36.70 -14.59
C PRO A 115 -6.82 -35.75 -15.79
N PHE A 116 -6.78 -34.43 -15.56
CA PHE A 116 -6.75 -33.40 -16.60
C PHE A 116 -5.34 -32.86 -16.87
N LEU A 117 -4.32 -33.30 -16.13
CA LEU A 117 -2.95 -32.84 -16.36
C LEU A 117 -2.36 -33.50 -17.62
N PRO A 118 -1.52 -32.79 -18.40
CA PRO A 118 -0.81 -33.39 -19.52
C PRO A 118 0.13 -34.48 -19.02
N ARG A 119 0.25 -35.57 -19.78
CA ARG A 119 1.06 -36.72 -19.37
C ARG A 119 2.54 -36.34 -19.27
N GLY A 120 3.15 -36.56 -18.10
CA GLY A 120 4.56 -36.26 -17.87
C GLY A 120 4.86 -34.77 -17.65
N ALA A 121 3.84 -33.90 -17.59
CA ALA A 121 4.04 -32.50 -17.25
C ALA A 121 4.44 -32.34 -15.77
N HIS A 122 5.38 -31.44 -15.51
CA HIS A 122 5.73 -31.05 -14.14
C HIS A 122 4.74 -30.01 -13.62
N VAL A 123 4.14 -30.28 -12.46
CA VAL A 123 3.22 -29.33 -11.82
C VAL A 123 3.97 -28.48 -10.81
N LEU A 124 3.84 -27.17 -10.94
CA LEU A 124 4.28 -26.19 -9.95
C LEU A 124 3.08 -25.40 -9.46
N THR A 125 3.14 -24.92 -8.22
CA THR A 125 2.05 -24.15 -7.61
C THR A 125 2.62 -22.87 -6.99
N LEU A 126 1.75 -21.97 -6.51
CA LEU A 126 2.22 -20.80 -5.76
C LEU A 126 2.82 -21.20 -4.39
N ASP A 127 2.70 -22.46 -3.96
CA ASP A 127 3.35 -22.94 -2.72
C ASP A 127 4.88 -22.74 -2.76
N GLU A 128 5.49 -22.74 -3.95
CA GLU A 128 6.90 -22.43 -4.20
C GLU A 128 7.31 -21.01 -3.76
N ALA A 129 6.35 -20.10 -3.65
CA ALA A 129 6.55 -18.72 -3.25
C ALA A 129 6.06 -18.43 -1.82
N ARG A 130 5.74 -19.46 -1.04
CA ARG A 130 5.29 -19.27 0.35
C ARG A 130 6.40 -18.69 1.22
N LEU A 131 5.98 -17.88 2.19
CA LEU A 131 6.85 -17.50 3.29
C LEU A 131 7.27 -18.74 4.10
N PRO A 132 8.49 -18.75 4.64
CA PRO A 132 8.91 -19.75 5.62
C PRO A 132 7.95 -19.86 6.79
N SER A 133 7.73 -21.08 7.29
CA SER A 133 6.75 -21.37 8.34
C SER A 133 6.95 -20.56 9.62
N HIS A 134 8.20 -20.27 9.99
CA HIS A 134 8.49 -19.46 11.19
C HIS A 134 7.95 -18.03 11.08
N LEU A 135 7.78 -17.48 9.87
CA LEU A 135 7.21 -16.15 9.64
C LEU A 135 5.67 -16.16 9.57
N LEU A 136 5.01 -17.31 9.78
CA LEU A 136 3.56 -17.43 9.76
C LEU A 136 3.01 -17.45 11.18
N THR A 137 2.03 -16.59 11.45
CA THR A 137 1.27 -16.60 12.72
C THR A 137 0.38 -17.85 12.83
N ASN A 138 -0.29 -18.21 11.73
CA ASN A 138 -1.10 -19.42 11.57
C ASN A 138 -0.51 -20.27 10.43
N PRO A 139 0.41 -21.19 10.72
CA PRO A 139 1.04 -22.03 9.70
C PRO A 139 0.08 -23.07 9.09
N ALA A 140 -1.06 -23.34 9.73
CA ALA A 140 -2.04 -24.33 9.24
C ALA A 140 -2.88 -23.84 8.06
N ARG A 141 -2.93 -22.51 7.84
CA ARG A 141 -3.64 -21.90 6.72
C ARG A 141 -2.81 -20.73 6.19
N TYR A 142 -2.13 -20.92 5.07
CA TYR A 142 -1.22 -19.92 4.51
C TYR A 142 -1.93 -18.59 4.24
N LEU A 143 -3.12 -18.62 3.62
CA LEU A 143 -3.92 -17.42 3.35
C LEU A 143 -4.78 -16.95 4.54
N ASP A 144 -4.31 -17.17 5.77
CA ASP A 144 -4.84 -16.49 6.95
C ASP A 144 -4.37 -15.04 6.97
N ARG A 145 -5.29 -14.09 7.22
CA ARG A 145 -4.95 -12.65 7.28
C ARG A 145 -3.86 -12.34 8.31
N LEU A 146 -3.81 -13.09 9.42
CA LEU A 146 -2.84 -12.90 10.50
C LEU A 146 -1.42 -13.31 10.11
N ASN A 147 -1.24 -14.06 9.01
CA ASN A 147 0.07 -14.33 8.42
C ASN A 147 0.66 -13.14 7.68
N PHE A 148 -0.12 -12.09 7.45
CA PHE A 148 0.30 -10.93 6.69
C PHE A 148 -0.10 -9.63 7.40
N ALA A 149 0.22 -9.53 8.69
CA ALA A 149 0.16 -8.26 9.40
C ALA A 149 1.33 -7.37 8.96
N THR A 150 1.21 -6.73 7.79
CA THR A 150 2.29 -6.01 7.12
C THR A 150 1.97 -4.52 6.90
N ASN A 151 3.01 -3.69 6.84
CA ASN A 151 2.91 -2.29 6.38
C ASN A 151 4.27 -1.76 5.88
N LEU A 152 4.26 -0.62 5.20
CA LEU A 152 5.42 0.12 4.72
C LEU A 152 5.49 1.49 5.40
N ALA A 153 6.70 1.94 5.71
CA ALA A 153 6.95 3.26 6.27
C ALA A 153 8.05 3.98 5.50
N PHE A 154 7.84 5.27 5.21
CA PHE A 154 8.95 6.15 4.81
C PHE A 154 10.00 6.18 5.92
N PHE A 155 11.28 6.03 5.53
CA PHE A 155 12.36 5.92 6.49
C PHE A 155 13.60 6.62 5.94
N ARG A 156 14.17 7.54 6.73
CA ARG A 156 15.37 8.29 6.34
C ARG A 156 16.26 8.61 7.52
N ASP A 157 17.56 8.60 7.26
CA ASP A 157 18.58 9.29 8.04
C ASP A 157 19.55 9.94 7.05
N GLN A 158 19.18 11.11 6.53
CA GLN A 158 19.88 11.83 5.47
C GLN A 158 19.55 13.34 5.52
N ASP A 159 20.45 14.18 5.04
CA ASP A 159 20.26 15.63 4.87
C ASP A 159 19.84 16.34 6.17
N GLY A 160 20.41 15.89 7.29
CA GLY A 160 20.12 16.43 8.62
C GLY A 160 18.78 15.98 9.20
N LEU A 161 18.00 15.14 8.52
CA LEU A 161 16.68 14.69 8.97
C LEU A 161 16.68 13.19 9.26
N SER A 162 16.07 12.84 10.39
CA SER A 162 15.88 11.47 10.85
C SER A 162 14.40 11.13 10.98
N THR A 163 14.07 9.86 10.81
CA THR A 163 12.74 9.31 11.14
C THR A 163 12.76 8.43 12.39
N ARG A 164 11.69 8.48 13.17
CA ARG A 164 11.40 7.51 14.23
C ARG A 164 9.99 6.96 14.05
N LEU A 165 9.90 5.66 13.81
CA LEU A 165 8.63 4.95 13.80
C LEU A 165 8.28 4.61 15.25
N VAL A 166 7.06 4.91 15.66
CA VAL A 166 6.53 4.59 17.00
C VAL A 166 5.22 3.84 16.85
N SER A 167 5.06 2.76 17.59
CA SER A 167 3.83 1.96 17.59
C SER A 167 3.66 1.28 18.95
N ALA A 168 2.63 0.45 19.09
CA ALA A 168 2.37 -0.31 20.30
C ALA A 168 2.01 -1.76 19.97
N ASN A 169 2.41 -2.68 20.84
CA ASN A 169 1.94 -4.06 20.82
C ASN A 169 0.49 -4.15 21.35
N TYR A 170 -0.48 -3.67 20.58
CA TYR A 170 -1.90 -3.82 20.93
C TYR A 170 -2.42 -5.23 20.66
N TRP A 171 -1.70 -6.07 19.91
CA TRP A 171 -2.06 -7.49 19.71
C TRP A 171 -2.06 -8.27 21.03
N ALA A 172 -1.21 -7.89 21.98
CA ALA A 172 -1.22 -8.45 23.33
C ALA A 172 -2.58 -8.27 24.03
N GLY A 173 -3.30 -7.17 23.75
CA GLY A 173 -4.67 -6.95 24.24
C GLY A 173 -5.70 -7.93 23.70
N TYR A 174 -5.39 -8.58 22.57
CA TYR A 174 -6.16 -9.68 21.99
C TYR A 174 -5.63 -11.06 22.40
N GLY A 175 -4.69 -11.13 23.34
CA GLY A 175 -4.11 -12.38 23.84
C GLY A 175 -2.91 -12.89 23.04
N ALA A 176 -2.35 -12.09 22.13
CA ALA A 176 -1.08 -12.44 21.48
C ALA A 176 0.05 -12.56 22.51
N ARG A 177 0.99 -13.48 22.26
CA ARG A 177 2.18 -13.71 23.09
C ARG A 177 3.41 -13.74 22.21
N ALA A 178 4.53 -13.23 22.72
CA ALA A 178 5.81 -13.24 22.01
C ALA A 178 5.72 -12.68 20.57
N VAL A 179 5.00 -11.58 20.40
CA VAL A 179 4.89 -10.91 19.10
C VAL A 179 6.27 -10.40 18.71
N ARG A 180 6.64 -10.60 17.46
CA ARG A 180 7.91 -10.13 16.90
C ARG A 180 7.69 -9.49 15.53
N LEU A 181 8.59 -8.63 15.13
CA LEU A 181 8.62 -8.04 13.80
C LEU A 181 9.70 -8.71 12.97
N TRP A 182 9.39 -9.01 11.72
CA TRP A 182 10.37 -9.16 10.65
C TRP A 182 10.40 -7.85 9.86
N LEU A 183 11.60 -7.32 9.66
CA LEU A 183 11.84 -5.97 9.16
C LEU A 183 12.81 -6.02 7.99
N ARG A 184 12.53 -5.24 6.94
CA ARG A 184 13.44 -5.06 5.80
C ARG A 184 13.50 -3.61 5.37
N LEU A 185 14.72 -3.05 5.38
CA LEU A 185 14.98 -1.70 4.91
C LEU A 185 15.41 -1.71 3.45
N PHE A 186 14.74 -0.91 2.64
CA PHE A 186 15.11 -0.61 1.27
C PHE A 186 15.67 0.81 1.17
N ASP A 187 16.73 1.00 0.41
CA ASP A 187 17.27 2.33 0.09
C ASP A 187 16.45 3.06 -0.99
N ALA A 188 16.94 4.21 -1.46
CA ALA A 188 16.27 5.02 -2.48
C ALA A 188 16.08 4.27 -3.81
N ALA A 189 17.03 3.40 -4.17
CA ALA A 189 16.96 2.59 -5.38
C ALA A 189 16.06 1.36 -5.23
N GLY A 190 15.57 1.09 -4.00
CA GLY A 190 14.78 -0.10 -3.69
C GLY A 190 15.62 -1.34 -3.42
N THR A 191 16.93 -1.17 -3.18
CA THR A 191 17.82 -2.26 -2.81
C THR A 191 17.65 -2.56 -1.33
N ALA A 192 17.49 -3.84 -0.98
CA ALA A 192 17.45 -4.26 0.42
C ALA A 192 18.84 -4.08 1.06
N VAL A 193 18.94 -3.17 2.03
CA VAL A 193 20.22 -2.83 2.70
C VAL A 193 20.34 -3.41 4.11
N ALA A 194 19.21 -3.78 4.72
CA ALA A 194 19.19 -4.52 5.99
C ALA A 194 17.92 -5.36 6.12
N THR A 195 18.03 -6.50 6.81
CA THR A 195 16.89 -7.34 7.19
C THR A 195 17.15 -7.91 8.59
N TRP A 196 16.19 -7.80 9.50
CA TRP A 196 16.33 -8.29 10.87
C TRP A 196 14.99 -8.62 11.51
N GLU A 197 15.06 -9.22 12.70
CA GLU A 197 13.90 -9.45 13.55
C GLU A 197 14.02 -8.68 14.87
N GLU A 198 12.88 -8.29 15.43
CA GLU A 198 12.80 -7.53 16.67
C GLU A 198 11.62 -8.02 17.51
N GLY A 199 11.89 -8.44 18.75
CA GLY A 199 10.84 -8.82 19.70
C GLY A 199 10.08 -7.57 20.16
N LEU A 200 8.76 -7.69 20.28
CA LEU A 200 7.93 -6.66 20.91
C LEU A 200 7.81 -6.92 22.42
N PRO A 201 7.39 -5.91 23.22
CA PRO A 201 7.08 -6.12 24.63
C PRO A 201 6.08 -7.27 24.84
N ASP A 202 6.25 -8.05 25.91
CA ASP A 202 5.41 -9.24 26.19
C ASP A 202 3.93 -8.92 26.39
N GLY A 203 3.63 -7.72 26.88
CA GLY A 203 2.27 -7.21 27.08
C GLY A 203 1.98 -5.96 26.26
N PRO A 204 0.82 -5.30 26.51
CA PRO A 204 0.52 -4.01 25.92
C PRO A 204 1.64 -3.01 26.24
N GLY A 205 2.32 -2.50 25.22
CA GLY A 205 3.46 -1.61 25.40
C GLY A 205 3.89 -0.95 24.11
N GLY A 206 4.46 0.25 24.23
CA GLY A 206 5.02 1.00 23.11
C GLY A 206 6.36 0.43 22.65
N PHE A 207 6.67 0.57 21.36
CA PHE A 207 7.99 0.31 20.80
C PHE A 207 8.33 1.38 19.76
N ALA A 208 9.62 1.56 19.50
CA ALA A 208 10.10 2.53 18.52
C ALA A 208 11.29 2.00 17.71
N ILE A 209 11.31 2.32 16.42
CA ILE A 209 12.41 2.01 15.51
C ILE A 209 12.97 3.35 15.00
N ASP A 210 14.18 3.69 15.44
CA ASP A 210 14.86 4.94 15.09
C ASP A 210 15.83 4.73 13.93
N SER A 211 15.70 5.55 12.88
CA SER A 211 16.53 5.47 11.66
C SER A 211 18.02 5.61 11.92
N ARG A 212 18.43 6.44 12.89
CA ARG A 212 19.84 6.60 13.27
C ARG A 212 20.38 5.34 13.95
N ALA A 213 19.55 4.74 14.81
CA ALA A 213 19.92 3.49 15.48
C ALA A 213 20.04 2.34 14.47
N VAL A 214 19.13 2.26 13.51
CA VAL A 214 19.20 1.28 12.40
C VAL A 214 20.45 1.51 11.56
N ARG A 215 20.71 2.77 11.16
CA ARG A 215 21.92 3.12 10.39
C ARG A 215 23.19 2.70 11.12
N ALA A 216 23.29 3.03 12.41
CA ALA A 216 24.45 2.68 13.23
C ALA A 216 24.59 1.15 13.41
N ARG A 217 23.48 0.45 13.71
CA ARG A 217 23.44 -1.01 13.91
C ARG A 217 23.99 -1.79 12.71
N PHE A 218 23.69 -1.34 11.49
CA PHE A 218 24.06 -2.04 10.26
C PHE A 218 25.21 -1.35 9.50
N GLY A 219 25.82 -0.30 10.05
CA GLY A 219 26.92 0.43 9.40
C GLY A 219 26.54 1.04 8.04
N LEU A 220 25.31 1.53 7.91
CA LEU A 220 24.78 2.00 6.62
C LEU A 220 25.25 3.42 6.28
N PRO A 221 25.41 3.77 4.99
CA PRO A 221 25.52 5.16 4.57
C PRO A 221 24.24 5.93 4.93
N ALA A 222 24.27 7.27 4.77
CA ALA A 222 23.06 8.06 4.84
C ALA A 222 22.06 7.57 3.79
N PHE A 223 20.77 7.54 4.12
CA PHE A 223 19.75 6.96 3.25
C PHE A 223 18.40 7.67 3.34
N THR A 224 17.66 7.60 2.25
CA THR A 224 16.22 7.86 2.18
C THR A 224 15.57 6.70 1.46
N GLY A 225 14.56 6.07 2.05
CA GLY A 225 13.96 4.87 1.50
C GLY A 225 12.69 4.47 2.24
N GLN A 226 12.49 3.17 2.37
CA GLN A 226 11.31 2.64 3.04
C GLN A 226 11.59 1.37 3.85
N LEU A 227 10.93 1.28 5.00
CA LEU A 227 10.97 0.14 5.91
C LEU A 227 9.71 -0.70 5.71
N PHE A 228 9.89 -1.96 5.35
CA PHE A 228 8.83 -2.98 5.37
C PHE A 228 8.77 -3.62 6.75
N LEU A 229 7.55 -3.71 7.29
CA LEU A 229 7.25 -4.32 8.58
C LEU A 229 6.31 -5.51 8.39
N HIS A 230 6.60 -6.61 9.08
CA HIS A 230 5.72 -7.77 9.20
C HIS A 230 5.66 -8.22 10.66
N ALA A 231 4.49 -8.08 11.30
CA ALA A 231 4.25 -8.58 12.64
C ALA A 231 3.86 -10.07 12.62
N ILE A 232 4.57 -10.86 13.43
CA ILE A 232 4.44 -12.31 13.55
C ILE A 232 3.95 -12.63 14.96
N GLY A 233 2.98 -13.55 15.07
CA GLY A 233 2.29 -13.84 16.33
C GLY A 233 1.11 -12.89 16.62
N ALA A 234 0.64 -12.16 15.61
CA ALA A 234 -0.46 -11.20 15.76
C ALA A 234 -1.82 -11.87 16.04
N THR A 235 -2.62 -11.32 16.95
CA THR A 235 -3.98 -11.82 17.26
C THR A 235 -5.01 -10.71 17.08
N GLY A 236 -6.24 -11.07 16.71
CA GLY A 236 -7.36 -10.13 16.53
C GLY A 236 -7.41 -9.52 15.13
N HIS A 237 -6.37 -8.78 14.73
CA HIS A 237 -6.32 -8.12 13.42
C HIS A 237 -4.92 -8.03 12.80
N ASP A 238 -4.89 -7.88 11.48
CA ASP A 238 -3.70 -7.82 10.61
C ASP A 238 -3.27 -6.39 10.24
N VAL A 239 -3.89 -5.38 10.86
CA VAL A 239 -3.49 -3.98 10.71
C VAL A 239 -2.23 -3.73 11.50
N VAL A 240 -1.21 -3.13 10.88
CA VAL A 240 -0.03 -2.56 11.56
C VAL A 240 -0.15 -1.03 11.49
N LYS A 241 -0.29 -0.41 12.66
CA LYS A 241 -0.44 1.05 12.82
C LYS A 241 0.85 1.63 13.35
N TYR A 242 1.23 2.80 12.91
CA TYR A 242 2.38 3.51 13.46
C TYR A 242 2.21 5.02 13.35
N ALA A 243 2.85 5.74 14.26
CA ALA A 243 3.23 7.14 14.07
C ALA A 243 4.65 7.19 13.51
N LEU A 244 4.94 8.19 12.69
CA LEU A 244 6.24 8.43 12.09
C LEU A 244 6.63 9.88 12.36
N ASP A 245 7.54 10.04 13.30
CA ASP A 245 8.19 11.30 13.55
C ASP A 245 9.28 11.51 12.50
N THR A 246 9.41 12.74 12.05
CA THR A 246 10.48 13.20 11.17
C THR A 246 11.02 14.49 11.75
N TYR A 247 12.30 14.48 12.12
CA TYR A 247 12.88 15.52 12.96
C TYR A 247 14.29 15.89 12.51
N ASP A 248 14.70 17.11 12.84
CA ASP A 248 16.06 17.59 12.66
C ASP A 248 17.01 16.87 13.63
N SER A 249 18.01 16.20 13.08
CA SER A 249 18.95 15.35 13.81
C SER A 249 19.90 16.16 14.70
N ALA A 250 20.07 17.45 14.41
CA ALA A 250 20.88 18.39 15.17
C ALA A 250 20.05 19.27 16.12
N GLY A 251 18.73 19.01 16.26
CA GLY A 251 17.85 19.75 17.15
C GLY A 251 17.31 21.06 16.56
N GLY A 252 17.36 21.21 15.23
CA GLY A 252 16.75 22.31 14.51
C GLY A 252 15.21 22.34 14.58
N PRO A 253 14.56 23.36 13.99
CA PRO A 253 13.12 23.61 14.13
C PRO A 253 12.22 22.66 13.31
N SER A 254 12.81 21.75 12.53
CA SER A 254 12.08 20.79 11.69
C SER A 254 11.62 19.60 12.54
N LEU A 255 10.31 19.43 12.60
CA LEU A 255 9.61 18.37 13.32
C LEU A 255 8.24 18.16 12.68
N SER A 256 7.87 16.92 12.43
CA SER A 256 6.54 16.56 11.97
C SER A 256 6.23 15.16 12.44
N CYS A 257 4.96 14.91 12.73
CA CYS A 257 4.45 13.59 13.05
C CYS A 257 3.36 13.26 12.03
N THR A 258 3.52 12.14 11.35
CA THR A 258 2.48 11.54 10.52
C THR A 258 2.06 10.22 11.13
N HIS A 259 0.97 9.62 10.69
CA HIS A 259 0.61 8.27 11.10
C HIS A 259 0.12 7.49 9.89
N ASP A 260 0.14 6.16 9.99
CA ASP A 260 -0.55 5.33 9.03
C ASP A 260 -1.03 4.04 9.67
N ALA A 261 -2.07 3.48 9.06
CA ALA A 261 -2.66 2.20 9.38
C ALA A 261 -3.03 1.43 8.10
N ASN A 262 -2.91 2.05 6.93
CA ASN A 262 -3.40 1.53 5.68
C ASN A 262 -2.25 0.92 4.88
N ALA A 263 -2.18 -0.40 4.82
CA ALA A 263 -1.22 -1.11 3.97
C ALA A 263 -1.74 -1.37 2.53
N TRP A 264 -2.86 -0.73 2.15
CA TRP A 264 -3.54 -0.98 0.87
C TRP A 264 -3.28 0.16 -0.12
N PRO A 265 -2.68 -0.15 -1.30
CA PRO A 265 -2.57 0.82 -2.38
C PRO A 265 -3.92 1.29 -2.88
N SER A 266 -3.98 2.57 -3.25
CA SER A 266 -5.13 3.20 -3.89
C SER A 266 -4.79 3.64 -5.32
N ASP A 267 -5.83 3.79 -6.13
CA ASP A 267 -5.70 4.35 -7.47
C ASP A 267 -5.35 5.84 -7.42
N ARG A 268 -6.03 6.58 -6.52
CA ARG A 268 -5.89 8.03 -6.36
C ARG A 268 -5.63 8.42 -4.91
N TYR A 269 -4.93 9.55 -4.77
CA TYR A 269 -4.67 10.22 -3.52
C TYR A 269 -4.88 11.72 -3.65
N ALA A 270 -5.37 12.34 -2.58
CA ALA A 270 -5.79 13.73 -2.54
C ALA A 270 -5.09 14.52 -1.43
N GLY A 271 -5.14 15.86 -1.52
CA GLY A 271 -4.66 16.75 -0.47
C GLY A 271 -3.17 17.09 -0.52
N LEU A 272 -2.48 16.82 -1.63
CA LEU A 272 -1.13 17.34 -1.87
C LEU A 272 -1.23 18.86 -2.13
N PRO A 273 -0.58 19.73 -1.35
CA PRO A 273 -0.63 21.16 -1.63
C PRO A 273 0.23 21.52 -2.85
N ALA A 274 -0.25 22.42 -3.69
CA ALA A 274 0.62 23.12 -4.64
C ALA A 274 1.59 24.06 -3.89
N PRO A 275 2.82 24.27 -4.38
CA PRO A 275 3.79 25.13 -3.72
C PRO A 275 3.37 26.61 -3.73
N ARG A 276 3.72 27.35 -2.67
CA ARG A 276 3.85 28.83 -2.72
C ARG A 276 5.13 29.24 -3.46
N ALA A 277 5.26 30.54 -3.73
CA ALA A 277 6.43 31.09 -4.41
C ALA A 277 7.74 30.92 -3.60
N ASP A 278 7.65 30.89 -2.27
CA ASP A 278 8.77 30.74 -1.35
C ASP A 278 8.85 29.33 -0.73
N GLU A 279 8.13 28.36 -1.30
CA GLU A 279 8.07 26.97 -0.83
C GLU A 279 8.53 26.00 -1.91
N ARG A 280 9.20 24.94 -1.48
CA ARG A 280 9.40 23.74 -2.30
C ARG A 280 8.54 22.62 -1.73
N VAL A 281 7.74 21.98 -2.58
CA VAL A 281 6.94 20.80 -2.21
C VAL A 281 7.48 19.60 -2.97
N VAL A 282 7.92 18.59 -2.23
CA VAL A 282 8.44 17.33 -2.77
C VAL A 282 7.50 16.21 -2.36
N LEU A 283 6.99 15.45 -3.33
CA LEU A 283 6.28 14.20 -3.11
C LEU A 283 7.29 13.05 -3.11
N TRP A 284 7.35 12.29 -2.02
CA TRP A 284 8.08 11.03 -1.90
C TRP A 284 7.21 9.89 -2.41
N LEU A 285 7.46 9.47 -3.64
CA LEU A 285 6.80 8.33 -4.28
C LEU A 285 7.53 7.04 -3.89
N GLN A 286 6.83 6.14 -3.19
CA GLN A 286 7.39 4.89 -2.66
C GLN A 286 6.72 3.71 -3.36
N ASN A 287 7.40 3.11 -4.35
CA ASN A 287 6.88 1.89 -4.98
C ASN A 287 6.74 0.81 -3.91
N SER A 288 5.55 0.20 -3.80
CA SER A 288 5.25 -0.77 -2.76
C SER A 288 5.40 -2.22 -3.21
N HIS A 289 5.87 -2.44 -4.44
CA HIS A 289 5.91 -3.75 -5.08
C HIS A 289 7.29 -4.08 -5.63
N ALA A 290 7.49 -5.38 -5.85
CA ALA A 290 8.67 -5.92 -6.52
C ALA A 290 8.65 -5.73 -8.05
N ALA A 291 7.51 -5.34 -8.63
CA ALA A 291 7.42 -4.90 -10.01
C ALA A 291 7.77 -3.41 -10.12
N PRO A 292 8.49 -3.00 -11.19
CA PRO A 292 8.67 -1.59 -11.49
C PRO A 292 7.32 -0.93 -11.83
N ILE A 293 7.19 0.36 -11.50
CA ILE A 293 6.11 1.21 -12.00
C ILE A 293 6.52 1.69 -13.39
N PRO A 294 5.77 1.36 -14.45
CA PRO A 294 6.15 1.77 -15.81
C PRO A 294 5.99 3.29 -16.01
N PRO A 295 6.73 3.88 -16.96
CA PRO A 295 6.52 5.27 -17.37
C PRO A 295 5.05 5.57 -17.66
N GLY A 296 4.58 6.73 -17.22
CA GLY A 296 3.21 7.18 -17.43
C GLY A 296 2.13 6.56 -16.54
N ALA A 297 2.46 5.55 -15.72
CA ALA A 297 1.48 4.94 -14.81
C ALA A 297 1.18 5.81 -13.57
N VAL A 298 2.09 6.73 -13.22
CA VAL A 298 1.90 7.71 -12.16
C VAL A 298 1.76 9.09 -12.77
N ALA A 299 0.84 9.91 -12.25
CA ALA A 299 0.66 11.28 -12.69
C ALA A 299 0.21 12.20 -11.55
N LEU A 300 0.52 13.49 -11.70
CA LEU A 300 -0.02 14.55 -10.85
C LEU A 300 -1.03 15.37 -11.63
N ASP A 301 -2.11 15.79 -10.99
CA ASP A 301 -3.10 16.67 -11.61
C ASP A 301 -3.47 17.79 -10.66
N ARG A 302 -3.80 18.97 -11.18
CA ARG A 302 -4.54 19.95 -10.37
C ARG A 302 -5.89 19.32 -10.05
N MET A 303 -6.18 19.17 -8.77
CA MET A 303 -7.40 18.51 -8.31
C MET A 303 -8.65 19.07 -9.01
N GLY A 304 -9.43 18.17 -9.62
CA GLY A 304 -10.64 18.48 -10.38
C GLY A 304 -10.44 19.04 -11.79
N ALA A 305 -9.20 19.14 -12.30
CA ALA A 305 -8.94 19.62 -13.66
C ALA A 305 -9.06 18.53 -14.73
N GLU A 306 -8.80 17.26 -14.35
CA GLU A 306 -8.77 16.10 -15.24
C GLU A 306 -7.76 16.29 -16.41
N ARG A 307 -6.60 16.88 -16.10
CA ARG A 307 -5.49 17.12 -17.04
C ARG A 307 -4.16 16.68 -16.43
N PRO A 308 -4.01 15.36 -16.16
CA PRO A 308 -2.85 14.84 -15.45
C PRO A 308 -1.55 15.02 -16.24
N VAL A 309 -0.47 15.36 -15.54
CA VAL A 309 0.90 15.34 -16.03
C VAL A 309 1.58 14.05 -15.57
N ALA A 310 1.88 13.20 -16.55
CA ALA A 310 2.49 11.89 -16.33
C ALA A 310 3.96 11.99 -15.89
N LEU A 311 4.37 11.09 -15.00
CA LEU A 311 5.77 10.82 -14.71
C LEU A 311 6.35 9.96 -15.82
N ASP A 312 7.13 10.57 -16.71
CA ASP A 312 7.71 9.90 -17.89
C ASP A 312 9.03 9.17 -17.57
N ARG A 313 9.04 8.38 -16.50
CA ARG A 313 10.15 7.48 -16.18
C ARG A 313 9.67 6.29 -15.36
N GLU A 314 10.39 5.19 -15.49
CA GLU A 314 10.18 4.02 -14.65
C GLU A 314 10.58 4.32 -13.20
N VAL A 315 9.85 3.74 -12.25
CA VAL A 315 10.24 3.70 -10.83
C VAL A 315 10.52 2.26 -10.46
N GLY A 316 11.77 1.99 -10.05
CA GLY A 316 12.23 0.64 -9.77
C GLY A 316 11.44 -0.08 -8.65
N PRO A 317 11.56 -1.41 -8.56
CA PRO A 317 11.00 -2.20 -7.46
C PRO A 317 11.37 -1.62 -6.11
N PHE A 318 10.40 -1.41 -5.21
CA PHE A 318 10.61 -0.84 -3.88
C PHE A 318 11.37 0.50 -3.82
N ALA A 319 11.55 1.21 -4.94
CA ALA A 319 12.29 2.45 -4.98
C ALA A 319 11.52 3.60 -4.31
N THR A 320 12.27 4.55 -3.73
CA THR A 320 11.75 5.79 -3.15
C THR A 320 12.29 6.98 -3.93
N VAL A 321 11.38 7.73 -4.56
CA VAL A 321 11.73 8.78 -5.51
C VAL A 321 11.15 10.12 -5.06
N ALA A 322 12.00 11.16 -5.04
CA ALA A 322 11.57 12.55 -4.88
C ALA A 322 10.98 13.10 -6.18
N LEU A 323 9.77 13.64 -6.12
CA LEU A 323 9.11 14.36 -7.20
C LEU A 323 8.88 15.81 -6.79
N ASP A 324 9.48 16.76 -7.52
CA ASP A 324 9.23 18.17 -7.29
C ASP A 324 7.88 18.57 -7.90
N VAL A 325 6.92 18.90 -7.04
CA VAL A 325 5.54 19.19 -7.45
C VAL A 325 5.46 20.45 -8.31
N GLY A 326 6.26 21.47 -7.99
CA GLY A 326 6.28 22.73 -8.74
C GLY A 326 6.87 22.57 -10.14
N ALA A 327 7.85 21.66 -10.29
CA ALA A 327 8.42 21.32 -11.59
C ALA A 327 7.44 20.51 -12.46
N MET A 328 6.73 19.53 -11.88
CA MET A 328 5.75 18.72 -12.63
C MET A 328 4.50 19.51 -13.01
N LEU A 329 4.04 20.42 -12.16
CA LEU A 329 2.82 21.21 -12.36
C LEU A 329 3.13 22.71 -12.43
N ALA A 330 3.82 23.11 -13.50
CA ALA A 330 4.15 24.50 -13.74
C ALA A 330 2.89 25.39 -13.75
N GLY A 331 2.97 26.53 -13.07
CA GLY A 331 1.84 27.48 -12.94
C GLY A 331 0.78 27.12 -11.90
N VAL A 332 0.75 25.89 -11.38
CA VAL A 332 -0.14 25.55 -10.26
C VAL A 332 0.48 26.07 -8.96
N ARG A 333 -0.30 26.83 -8.18
CA ARG A 333 0.18 27.50 -6.95
C ARG A 333 -0.83 27.34 -5.83
N TRP A 334 -0.35 27.35 -4.59
CA TRP A 334 -1.22 27.45 -3.42
C TRP A 334 -2.21 28.63 -3.59
N PRO A 335 -3.51 28.49 -3.27
CA PRO A 335 -4.16 27.41 -2.53
C PRO A 335 -4.68 26.24 -3.39
N ALA A 336 -4.20 26.01 -4.61
CA ALA A 336 -4.60 24.82 -5.36
C ALA A 336 -4.15 23.53 -4.65
N GLN A 337 -4.98 22.48 -4.78
CA GLN A 337 -4.63 21.11 -4.40
C GLN A 337 -4.23 20.30 -5.63
N VAL A 338 -3.40 19.30 -5.38
CA VAL A 338 -2.90 18.35 -6.34
C VAL A 338 -3.43 16.95 -5.98
N GLU A 339 -3.87 16.23 -6.99
CA GLU A 339 -4.21 14.82 -6.93
C GLU A 339 -3.01 14.01 -7.42
N LEU A 340 -2.73 12.89 -6.77
CA LEU A 340 -1.80 11.88 -7.24
C LEU A 340 -2.60 10.70 -7.79
N ARG A 341 -2.38 10.38 -9.06
CA ARG A 341 -2.86 9.14 -9.69
C ARG A 341 -1.72 8.13 -9.64
N ALA A 342 -1.87 7.13 -8.79
CA ALA A 342 -0.81 6.17 -8.52
C ALA A 342 -1.12 4.76 -9.01
N GLY A 343 -2.32 4.51 -9.56
CA GLY A 343 -2.61 3.25 -10.24
C GLY A 343 -2.48 2.01 -9.35
N ARG A 344 -2.68 2.14 -8.02
CA ARG A 344 -2.46 1.10 -7.00
C ARG A 344 -1.01 0.62 -6.85
N HIS A 345 -0.02 1.41 -7.24
CA HIS A 345 1.41 1.05 -7.11
C HIS A 345 2.05 1.43 -5.76
N VAL A 346 1.41 2.31 -4.98
CA VAL A 346 2.03 2.91 -3.79
C VAL A 346 1.13 2.78 -2.58
N VAL A 347 1.71 2.64 -1.39
CA VAL A 347 1.04 2.67 -0.10
C VAL A 347 1.38 3.99 0.57
N ARG A 348 0.36 4.83 0.80
CA ARG A 348 0.41 6.10 1.52
C ARG A 348 1.69 6.94 1.28
N PRO A 349 1.83 7.56 0.10
CA PRO A 349 2.98 8.39 -0.19
C PRO A 349 2.96 9.66 0.69
N ARG A 350 4.17 10.17 0.97
CA ARG A 350 4.39 11.34 1.82
C ARG A 350 4.86 12.51 1.00
N TYR A 351 4.61 13.73 1.47
CA TYR A 351 5.16 14.92 0.87
C TYR A 351 5.80 15.78 1.94
N GLU A 352 6.86 16.48 1.56
CA GLU A 352 7.52 17.46 2.40
C GLU A 352 7.44 18.85 1.80
N VAL A 353 7.27 19.84 2.69
CA VAL A 353 7.26 21.25 2.38
C VAL A 353 8.48 21.87 3.03
N VAL A 354 9.34 22.47 2.22
CA VAL A 354 10.53 23.19 2.66
C VAL A 354 10.28 24.68 2.52
N ARG A 355 10.43 25.42 3.64
CA ARG A 355 10.22 26.87 3.69
C ARG A 355 11.03 27.50 4.83
N GLY A 356 11.78 28.56 4.54
CA GLY A 356 12.48 29.34 5.58
C GLY A 356 13.35 28.49 6.51
N GLY A 357 14.11 27.53 5.95
CA GLY A 357 14.97 26.62 6.70
C GLY A 357 14.25 25.55 7.52
N ARG A 358 12.93 25.39 7.34
CA ARG A 358 12.13 24.35 7.99
C ARG A 358 11.61 23.35 6.97
N THR A 359 11.63 22.09 7.35
CA THR A 359 11.00 21.00 6.62
C THR A 359 9.83 20.45 7.43
N ARG A 360 8.66 20.35 6.81
CA ARG A 360 7.48 19.69 7.38
C ARG A 360 7.04 18.55 6.46
N ILE A 361 6.78 17.38 7.01
CA ILE A 361 6.30 16.23 6.24
C ILE A 361 4.85 15.90 6.63
N ALA A 362 4.07 15.51 5.64
CA ALA A 362 2.71 15.02 5.78
C ALA A 362 2.48 13.89 4.75
N HIS A 363 1.29 13.29 4.73
CA HIS A 363 0.92 12.30 3.73
C HIS A 363 -0.30 12.75 2.94
N VAL A 364 -0.40 12.27 1.70
CA VAL A 364 -1.64 12.44 0.93
C VAL A 364 -2.72 11.47 1.42
N ASN A 365 -3.97 11.90 1.33
CA ASN A 365 -5.12 11.11 1.74
C ASN A 365 -5.52 10.14 0.63
N VAL A 366 -6.06 8.98 0.99
CA VAL A 366 -6.54 8.00 0.02
C VAL A 366 -7.88 8.48 -0.49
N GLU A 367 -8.01 8.63 -1.80
CA GLU A 367 -9.31 8.83 -2.41
C GLU A 367 -9.95 7.47 -2.66
N ARG A 368 -11.17 7.29 -2.15
CA ARG A 368 -11.88 6.02 -2.18
C ARG A 368 -12.87 6.01 -3.33
N ALA A 369 -12.67 5.09 -4.27
CA ALA A 369 -13.58 4.90 -5.41
C ALA A 369 -14.92 4.27 -5.03
N ASP A 370 -15.04 3.68 -3.83
CA ASP A 370 -16.21 2.97 -3.35
C ASP A 370 -17.06 3.78 -2.36
N LEU A 371 -16.60 4.97 -1.95
CA LEU A 371 -17.39 5.87 -1.13
C LEU A 371 -18.43 6.61 -1.98
N ARG A 372 -19.64 6.73 -1.44
CA ARG A 372 -20.72 7.52 -2.02
C ARG A 372 -21.24 8.51 -1.00
N PRO A 373 -21.59 9.76 -1.40
CA PRO A 373 -22.30 10.66 -0.52
C PRO A 373 -23.60 10.04 -0.03
N ASP A 374 -23.87 10.16 1.27
CA ASP A 374 -25.14 9.74 1.86
C ASP A 374 -25.84 10.98 2.45
N PRO A 375 -26.92 11.48 1.81
CA PRO A 375 -27.64 12.65 2.28
C PRO A 375 -28.40 12.41 3.59
N ALA A 376 -28.53 11.16 4.07
CA ALA A 376 -29.18 10.83 5.33
C ALA A 376 -28.26 10.98 6.55
N ILE A 377 -26.94 11.12 6.38
CA ILE A 377 -25.98 11.29 7.48
C ILE A 377 -26.36 12.40 8.48
N PRO A 378 -26.82 13.59 8.05
CA PRO A 378 -27.26 14.64 8.98
C PRO A 378 -28.51 14.28 9.80
N THR A 379 -29.28 13.28 9.35
CA THR A 379 -30.53 12.81 9.98
C THR A 379 -30.34 11.58 10.86
N LEU A 380 -29.09 11.16 11.10
CA LEU A 380 -28.81 10.02 11.98
C LEU A 380 -29.38 10.26 13.39
N PRO A 381 -29.89 9.20 14.05
CA PRO A 381 -30.43 9.30 15.41
C PRO A 381 -29.43 9.91 16.40
N ALA A 382 -29.94 10.62 17.41
CA ALA A 382 -29.11 11.32 18.40
C ALA A 382 -28.16 10.38 19.17
N GLU A 383 -28.53 9.10 19.28
CA GLU A 383 -27.78 8.02 19.91
C GLU A 383 -26.47 7.71 19.17
N LEU A 384 -26.43 7.93 17.85
CA LEU A 384 -25.20 7.81 17.06
C LEU A 384 -24.32 9.07 17.17
N GLY A 385 -24.83 10.10 17.84
CA GLY A 385 -24.16 11.37 18.03
C GLY A 385 -23.87 12.09 16.72
N ARG A 386 -22.78 12.85 16.71
CA ARG A 386 -22.33 13.66 15.57
C ARG A 386 -21.01 13.15 15.00
N GLY A 387 -20.89 11.82 14.86
CA GLY A 387 -19.67 11.16 14.36
C GLY A 387 -19.28 11.52 12.93
N TYR A 388 -20.14 12.25 12.21
CA TYR A 388 -19.87 12.83 10.89
C TYR A 388 -19.25 14.23 10.93
N LEU A 389 -19.12 14.84 12.11
CA LEU A 389 -18.41 16.10 12.30
C LEU A 389 -16.95 15.83 12.68
N LEU A 390 -16.01 16.47 12.00
CA LEU A 390 -14.62 16.48 12.40
C LEU A 390 -14.43 17.49 13.54
N PRO A 391 -14.15 17.08 14.78
CA PRO A 391 -13.89 18.03 15.86
C PRO A 391 -12.56 18.75 15.58
N PHE A 392 -12.59 20.08 15.70
CA PHE A 392 -11.40 20.91 15.54
C PHE A 392 -11.32 21.91 16.70
N PRO A 393 -10.18 22.03 17.40
CA PRO A 393 -10.05 22.99 18.47
C PRO A 393 -10.05 24.43 17.93
N VAL A 394 -10.78 25.32 18.58
CA VAL A 394 -10.69 26.75 18.28
C VAL A 394 -9.42 27.29 18.95
N LEU A 395 -8.37 27.51 18.14
CA LEU A 395 -7.11 28.08 18.61
C LEU A 395 -7.25 29.58 18.86
N GLU A 396 -6.46 30.12 19.79
CA GLU A 396 -6.45 31.54 20.14
C GLU A 396 -6.12 32.41 18.91
N PRO A 397 -7.06 33.23 18.39
CA PRO A 397 -6.87 33.94 17.13
C PRO A 397 -5.74 34.99 17.16
N ALA A 398 -5.39 35.49 18.36
CA ALA A 398 -4.26 36.41 18.55
C ALA A 398 -2.90 35.73 18.29
N ARG A 399 -2.84 34.39 18.35
CA ARG A 399 -1.61 33.61 18.19
C ARG A 399 -1.61 32.72 16.96
N PHE A 400 -2.79 32.27 16.52
CA PHE A 400 -2.93 31.27 15.48
C PHE A 400 -3.84 31.76 14.35
N ARG A 401 -3.43 31.47 13.12
CA ARG A 401 -4.27 31.60 11.92
C ARG A 401 -4.70 30.21 11.47
N THR A 402 -6.02 29.99 11.40
CA THR A 402 -6.59 28.75 10.87
C THR A 402 -6.93 28.92 9.40
N ILE A 403 -6.53 27.95 8.58
CA ILE A 403 -6.90 27.84 7.17
C ILE A 403 -7.53 26.47 6.98
N VAL A 404 -8.74 26.43 6.43
CA VAL A 404 -9.44 25.18 6.11
C VAL A 404 -9.45 25.03 4.60
N GLN A 405 -9.02 23.87 4.14
CA GLN A 405 -9.06 23.49 2.75
C GLN A 405 -9.73 22.12 2.65
N PRO A 406 -10.96 22.04 2.08
CA PRO A 406 -11.63 20.77 1.93
C PRO A 406 -10.92 19.93 0.86
N THR A 407 -10.78 18.64 1.13
CA THR A 407 -10.19 17.66 0.22
C THR A 407 -11.25 16.61 -0.10
N PRO A 408 -11.54 16.31 -1.37
CA PRO A 408 -12.46 15.26 -1.73
C PRO A 408 -11.88 13.91 -1.31
N MET A 409 -12.74 13.04 -0.81
CA MET A 409 -12.42 11.67 -0.43
C MET A 409 -13.01 10.65 -1.40
N ALA A 410 -13.76 11.10 -2.40
CA ALA A 410 -14.31 10.29 -3.49
C ALA A 410 -14.37 11.08 -4.80
N THR A 411 -14.16 10.39 -5.91
CA THR A 411 -14.14 10.98 -7.26
C THR A 411 -15.49 11.51 -7.72
N SER A 412 -16.58 11.10 -7.04
CA SER A 412 -17.94 11.56 -7.33
C SER A 412 -18.28 12.90 -6.67
N GLN A 413 -17.37 13.50 -5.88
CA GLN A 413 -17.63 14.76 -5.19
C GLN A 413 -17.28 15.95 -6.09
N ALA A 414 -18.29 16.56 -6.70
CA ALA A 414 -18.11 17.73 -7.57
C ALA A 414 -18.01 19.06 -6.78
N SER A 415 -18.53 19.11 -5.56
CA SER A 415 -18.45 20.26 -4.66
C SER A 415 -18.16 19.81 -3.23
N LEU A 416 -17.48 20.66 -2.47
CA LEU A 416 -17.11 20.39 -1.08
C LEU A 416 -17.44 21.60 -0.21
N PRO A 417 -18.74 21.89 -0.02
CA PRO A 417 -19.11 23.03 0.78
C PRO A 417 -18.70 22.82 2.24
N VAL A 418 -18.27 23.90 2.90
CA VAL A 418 -17.81 23.86 4.29
C VAL A 418 -18.76 24.65 5.18
N ARG A 419 -19.12 24.06 6.30
CA ARG A 419 -19.87 24.71 7.37
C ARG A 419 -19.13 24.55 8.69
N LEU A 420 -19.09 25.62 9.48
CA LEU A 420 -18.58 25.60 10.84
C LEU A 420 -19.76 25.61 11.82
N ASP A 421 -19.76 24.66 12.75
CA ASP A 421 -20.72 24.60 13.84
C ASP A 421 -19.96 24.75 15.17
N VAL A 422 -20.40 25.69 16.02
CA VAL A 422 -19.80 25.94 17.34
C VAL A 422 -20.69 25.32 18.40
N PHE A 423 -20.10 24.56 19.32
CA PHE A 423 -20.81 23.90 20.41
C PHE A 423 -20.25 24.34 21.77
N ASP A 424 -21.12 24.43 22.77
CA ASP A 424 -20.71 24.64 24.17
C ASP A 424 -20.19 23.35 24.81
N ALA A 425 -19.73 23.45 26.06
CA ALA A 425 -19.24 22.31 26.83
C ALA A 425 -20.32 21.25 27.13
N ALA A 426 -21.60 21.59 27.00
CA ALA A 426 -22.72 20.65 27.13
C ALA A 426 -23.12 20.02 25.77
N GLY A 427 -22.37 20.31 24.70
CA GLY A 427 -22.63 19.82 23.35
C GLY A 427 -23.80 20.51 22.63
N ARG A 428 -24.33 21.62 23.16
CA ARG A 428 -25.41 22.38 22.51
C ARG A 428 -24.83 23.32 21.47
N LYS A 429 -25.49 23.40 20.31
CA LYS A 429 -25.05 24.28 19.22
C LYS A 429 -25.29 25.73 19.60
N GLN A 430 -24.23 26.55 19.52
CA GLN A 430 -24.25 27.97 19.82
C GLN A 430 -24.23 28.84 18.57
N ALA A 431 -23.55 28.40 17.51
CA ALA A 431 -23.47 29.14 16.26
C ALA A 431 -23.28 28.23 15.04
N GLU A 432 -23.60 28.76 13.86
CA GLU A 432 -23.39 28.14 12.55
C GLU A 432 -22.85 29.19 11.58
N ARG A 433 -21.91 28.80 10.71
CA ARG A 433 -21.46 29.61 9.58
C ARG A 433 -21.20 28.75 8.36
N PHE A 434 -21.91 29.01 7.27
CA PHE A 434 -21.60 28.46 5.95
C PHE A 434 -20.47 29.24 5.29
N LEU A 435 -19.49 28.56 4.69
CA LEU A 435 -18.28 29.14 4.11
C LEU A 435 -18.20 29.00 2.57
N GLY A 436 -19.26 28.51 1.94
CA GLY A 436 -19.31 28.19 0.52
C GLY A 436 -19.53 26.71 0.29
#